data_AF-A0A7R9MS43-F1
#
_entry.id   AF-A0A7R9MS43-F1
#
_cell.length_a   1.000
_cell.length_b   1.000
_cell.length_c   1.000
_cell.angle_alpha   90.00
_cell.angle_beta   90.00
_cell.angle_gamma   90.00
#
_symmetry.space_group_name_H-M   'P 1'
#
loop_
_entity.id
_entity.type
_entity.pdbx_description
1 polymer ?
#
loop_
_entity_poly.entity_id
_entity_poly.type
_entity_poly.pdbx_seq_one_letter_code
_entity_poly.pdbx_strand_id
1 'polypeptide(L)'
;MESKEEDVFKIGRKLDKMITRKDSSSCAQALDLLKALQTIPITLEVLQKTRIGMTVNNLRKSIADEDVITLSKTLIKSWKKLLSDKDSKPETDAQKAGNNGADTQKNNSTN
;
A
#
# COMPACT_ATOMS: atom_id res chain seq x y z
N MET A 1 -3.10 -24.77 -11.58
CA MET A 1 -3.28 -23.80 -10.47
C MET A 1 -2.18 -22.77 -10.63
N GLU A 2 -2.38 -21.78 -11.50
CA GLU A 2 -1.31 -20.88 -11.95
C GLU A 2 -1.94 -19.54 -12.38
N SER A 3 -2.66 -18.89 -11.45
CA SER A 3 -3.44 -17.69 -11.79
C SER A 3 -3.05 -16.49 -10.94
N LYS A 4 -2.83 -16.70 -9.63
CA LYS A 4 -2.59 -15.59 -8.70
C LYS A 4 -1.31 -14.80 -9.00
N GLU A 5 -0.21 -15.47 -9.36
CA GLU A 5 1.05 -14.77 -9.69
C GLU A 5 0.95 -14.00 -11.01
N GLU A 6 0.26 -14.59 -11.99
CA GLU A 6 0.07 -14.02 -13.31
C GLU A 6 -0.84 -12.78 -13.26
N ASP A 7 -1.88 -12.82 -12.41
CA ASP A 7 -2.75 -11.68 -12.14
C ASP A 7 -1.95 -10.51 -11.54
N VAL A 8 -1.08 -10.78 -10.57
CA VAL A 8 -0.23 -9.74 -9.96
C VAL A 8 0.72 -9.14 -10.99
N PHE A 9 1.32 -9.97 -11.85
CA PHE A 9 2.19 -9.51 -12.92
C PHE A 9 1.43 -8.62 -13.93
N LYS A 10 0.23 -9.04 -14.34
CA LYS A 10 -0.65 -8.28 -15.24
C LYS A 10 -1.06 -6.94 -14.63
N ILE A 11 -1.46 -6.94 -13.36
CA ILE A 11 -1.83 -5.71 -12.63
C ILE A 11 -0.62 -4.76 -12.58
N GLY A 12 0.56 -5.27 -12.24
CA GLY A 12 1.78 -4.46 -12.19
C GLY A 12 2.14 -3.81 -13.51
N ARG A 13 2.10 -4.59 -14.59
CA ARG A 13 2.29 -4.06 -15.95
C ARG A 13 1.28 -2.97 -16.30
N LYS A 14 0.02 -3.12 -15.89
CA LYS A 14 -1.04 -2.16 -16.18
C LYS A 14 -0.89 -0.87 -15.39
N LEU A 15 -0.53 -0.96 -14.11
CA LEU A 15 -0.20 0.19 -13.26
C LEU A 15 1.02 0.96 -13.80
N ASP A 16 2.08 0.26 -14.19
CA ASP A 16 3.29 0.86 -14.76
C ASP A 16 3.00 1.63 -16.05
N LYS A 17 2.16 1.05 -16.91
CA LYS A 17 1.70 1.70 -18.13
C LYS A 17 0.91 2.98 -17.85
N MET A 18 0.04 2.99 -16.83
CA MET A 18 -0.71 4.20 -16.43
C MET A 18 0.22 5.31 -15.92
N ILE A 19 1.23 4.94 -15.13
CA ILE A 19 2.22 5.89 -14.61
C ILE A 19 3.03 6.51 -15.75
N THR A 20 3.48 5.68 -16.70
CA THR A 20 4.28 6.14 -17.84
C THR A 20 3.49 7.09 -18.74
N ARG A 21 2.21 6.81 -18.98
CA ARG A 21 1.35 7.72 -19.75
C ARG A 21 0.88 8.95 -18.97
N LYS A 22 1.11 8.99 -17.65
CA LYS A 22 0.68 10.06 -16.75
C LYS A 22 -0.83 10.34 -16.85
N ASP A 23 -1.61 9.28 -17.09
CA ASP A 23 -3.06 9.37 -17.22
C ASP A 23 -3.71 9.54 -15.83
N SER A 24 -3.80 10.79 -15.39
CA SER A 24 -4.39 11.15 -14.10
C SER A 24 -5.90 10.88 -14.02
N SER A 25 -6.57 10.59 -15.15
CA SER A 25 -7.96 10.14 -15.21
C SER A 25 -8.13 8.65 -14.87
N SER A 26 -7.04 7.92 -14.68
CA SER A 26 -7.07 6.48 -14.39
C SER A 26 -7.17 6.15 -12.90
N CYS A 27 -7.45 7.12 -12.03
CA CYS A 27 -7.54 6.92 -10.57
C CYS A 27 -8.50 5.79 -10.18
N ALA A 28 -9.70 5.76 -10.80
CA ALA A 28 -10.69 4.70 -10.55
C ALA A 28 -10.16 3.31 -10.94
N GLN A 29 -9.46 3.21 -12.07
CA GLN A 29 -8.86 1.95 -12.52
C GLN A 29 -7.67 1.54 -11.63
N ALA A 30 -6.85 2.50 -11.20
CA ALA A 30 -5.76 2.24 -10.27
C ALA A 30 -6.29 1.73 -8.93
N LEU A 31 -7.38 2.30 -8.41
CA LEU A 31 -8.02 1.87 -7.17
C LEU A 31 -8.53 0.42 -7.27
N ASP A 32 -9.19 0.06 -8.37
CA ASP A 32 -9.67 -1.30 -8.63
C ASP A 32 -8.51 -2.32 -8.67
N LEU A 33 -7.43 -1.97 -9.37
CA LEU A 33 -6.22 -2.78 -9.43
C LEU A 33 -5.53 -2.95 -8.07
N LEU A 34 -5.50 -1.92 -7.23
CA LEU A 34 -4.96 -2.01 -5.88
C LEU A 34 -5.83 -2.87 -4.96
N LYS A 35 -7.16 -2.81 -5.10
CA LYS A 35 -8.08 -3.70 -4.38
C LYS A 35 -7.86 -5.16 -4.78
N ALA A 36 -7.72 -5.44 -6.07
CA ALA A 36 -7.37 -6.77 -6.56
C ALA A 36 -6.04 -7.26 -5.96
N LEU A 37 -5.01 -6.40 -5.91
CA LEU A 37 -3.74 -6.71 -5.25
C LEU A 37 -3.86 -6.99 -3.75
N GLN A 38 -4.83 -6.38 -3.06
CA GLN A 38 -5.08 -6.62 -1.64
C GLN A 38 -5.80 -7.95 -1.40
N THR A 39 -6.72 -8.32 -2.29
CA THR A 39 -7.46 -9.60 -2.20
C THR A 39 -6.58 -10.80 -2.56
N ILE A 40 -5.60 -10.60 -3.44
CA ILE A 40 -4.65 -11.66 -3.82
C ILE A 40 -3.55 -11.74 -2.75
N PRO A 41 -3.32 -12.91 -2.12
CA PRO A 41 -2.21 -13.08 -1.19
C PRO A 41 -0.88 -12.98 -1.93
N ILE A 42 -0.22 -11.82 -1.82
CA ILE A 42 1.12 -11.58 -2.36
C ILE A 42 2.14 -12.26 -1.46
N THR A 43 2.94 -13.17 -2.02
CA THR A 43 4.12 -13.73 -1.33
C THR A 43 5.38 -12.94 -1.67
N LEU A 44 6.44 -13.12 -0.88
CA LEU A 44 7.73 -12.50 -1.13
C LEU A 44 8.28 -12.82 -2.53
N GLU A 45 8.09 -14.07 -2.98
CA GLU A 45 8.57 -14.52 -4.29
C GLU A 45 7.88 -13.77 -5.43
N VAL A 46 6.56 -13.61 -5.36
CA VAL A 46 5.78 -12.84 -6.33
C VAL A 46 6.17 -11.37 -6.30
N LEU A 47 6.35 -10.79 -5.10
CA LEU A 47 6.78 -9.40 -4.95
C LEU A 47 8.14 -9.14 -5.62
N GLN A 48 9.09 -10.06 -5.47
CA GLN A 48 10.41 -9.98 -6.06
C GLN A 48 10.38 -10.20 -7.58
N LYS A 49 9.64 -11.21 -8.06
CA LYS A 49 9.49 -11.52 -9.50
C LYS A 49 8.77 -10.41 -10.26
N THR A 50 7.68 -9.90 -9.73
CA THR A 50 6.82 -8.90 -10.40
C THR A 50 7.31 -7.47 -10.23
N ARG A 51 8.15 -7.21 -9.22
CA ARG A 51 8.67 -5.87 -8.85
C ARG A 51 7.55 -4.85 -8.60
N ILE A 52 6.34 -5.32 -8.25
CA ILE A 52 5.14 -4.51 -8.07
C ILE A 52 5.30 -3.41 -7.01
N GLY A 53 6.15 -3.64 -6.00
CA GLY A 53 6.45 -2.65 -4.96
C GLY A 53 7.01 -1.33 -5.50
N MET A 54 7.81 -1.38 -6.58
CA MET A 54 8.36 -0.16 -7.21
C MET A 54 7.28 0.58 -7.98
N THR A 55 6.46 -0.16 -8.75
CA THR A 55 5.34 0.40 -9.51
C THR A 55 4.33 1.06 -8.58
N VAL A 56 3.92 0.43 -7.48
CA VAL A 56 2.99 1.02 -6.50
C VAL A 56 3.61 2.24 -5.79
N ASN A 57 4.92 2.23 -5.52
CA ASN A 57 5.62 3.39 -4.99
C ASN A 57 5.57 4.60 -5.95
N ASN A 58 5.70 4.36 -7.25
CA ASN A 58 5.61 5.40 -8.26
C ASN A 58 4.16 5.82 -8.52
N LEU A 59 3.21 4.87 -8.45
CA LEU A 59 1.78 5.11 -8.57
C LEU A 59 1.31 6.13 -7.54
N ARG A 60 1.66 5.93 -6.26
CA ARG A 60 1.26 6.87 -5.18
C ARG A 60 1.84 8.28 -5.35
N LYS A 61 2.90 8.45 -6.15
CA LYS A 61 3.50 9.76 -6.45
C LYS A 61 2.88 10.40 -7.68
N SER A 62 2.33 9.59 -8.58
CA SER A 62 1.73 10.03 -9.84
C SER A 62 0.25 10.38 -9.67
N ILE A 63 -0.44 9.66 -8.80
CA ILE A 63 -1.85 9.86 -8.49
C ILE A 63 -1.98 10.75 -7.24
N ALA A 64 -2.88 11.73 -7.30
CA ALA A 64 -3.18 12.67 -6.22
C ALA A 64 -4.45 12.29 -5.42
N ASP A 65 -5.01 11.11 -5.67
CA ASP A 65 -6.21 10.59 -5.03
C ASP A 65 -5.88 9.95 -3.67
N GLU A 66 -6.50 10.45 -2.60
CA GLU A 66 -6.22 10.06 -1.22
C GLU A 66 -6.55 8.58 -0.93
N ASP A 67 -7.60 8.02 -1.56
CA ASP A 67 -7.98 6.62 -1.41
C ASP A 67 -6.91 5.72 -2.03
N VAL A 68 -6.47 6.04 -3.25
CA VAL A 68 -5.40 5.31 -3.95
C VAL A 68 -4.08 5.41 -3.18
N ILE A 69 -3.73 6.59 -2.65
CA ILE A 69 -2.51 6.82 -1.88
C ILE A 69 -2.54 5.99 -0.59
N THR A 70 -3.66 6.00 0.14
CA THR A 70 -3.83 5.26 1.39
C THR A 70 -3.72 3.76 1.17
N LEU A 71 -4.42 3.24 0.16
CA LEU A 71 -4.39 1.81 -0.19
C LEU A 71 -2.98 1.37 -0.60
N SER A 72 -2.30 2.19 -1.41
CA SER A 72 -0.90 1.95 -1.83
C SER A 72 0.05 1.91 -0.63
N LYS A 73 -0.07 2.83 0.34
CA LYS A 73 0.75 2.85 1.55
C LYS A 73 0.56 1.57 2.39
N THR A 74 -0.68 1.11 2.54
CA THR A 74 -1.01 -0.12 3.27
C THR A 74 -0.38 -1.35 2.61
N LEU A 75 -0.49 -1.48 1.29
CA LEU A 75 0.14 -2.56 0.53
C LEU A 75 1.66 -2.56 0.68
N ILE A 76 2.32 -1.40 0.52
CA ILE A 76 3.76 -1.27 0.70
C ILE A 76 4.19 -1.67 2.12
N LYS A 77 3.42 -1.29 3.16
CA LYS A 77 3.72 -1.66 4.55
C LYS A 77 3.62 -3.17 4.77
N SER A 78 2.55 -3.79 4.26
CA SER A 78 2.36 -5.25 4.33
C SER A 78 3.49 -5.99 3.63
N TRP A 79 3.87 -5.54 2.43
CA TRP A 79 4.98 -6.13 1.66
C TRP A 79 6.35 -5.92 2.31
N LYS A 80 6.61 -4.75 2.90
CA LYS A 80 7.83 -4.52 3.69
C LYS A 80 7.92 -5.47 4.88
N LYS A 81 6.79 -5.75 5.55
CA LYS A 81 6.77 -6.70 6.66
C LYS A 81 7.13 -8.11 6.18
N LEU A 82 6.63 -8.56 5.03
CA LEU A 82 7.04 -9.84 4.41
C LEU A 82 8.55 -9.93 4.09
N LEU A 83 9.22 -8.79 3.83
CA LEU A 83 10.68 -8.72 3.66
C LEU A 83 11.41 -8.74 5.01
N SER A 84 10.84 -8.10 6.05
CA SER A 84 11.41 -7.99 7.39
C SER A 84 11.21 -9.25 8.25
N ASP A 85 10.14 -10.02 8.03
CA ASP A 85 9.85 -11.29 8.74
C ASP A 85 10.88 -12.39 8.42
N LYS A 86 11.72 -12.21 7.40
CA LYS A 86 12.90 -13.07 7.19
C LYS A 86 14.00 -12.87 8.23
N ASP A 87 13.97 -11.78 9.01
CA ASP A 87 15.04 -11.40 9.93
C ASP A 87 14.62 -11.27 11.40
N SER A 88 13.33 -11.22 11.76
CA SER A 88 12.94 -11.23 13.19
C SER A 88 11.48 -11.61 13.45
N LYS A 89 11.32 -12.38 14.54
CA LYS A 89 10.12 -12.86 15.26
C LYS A 89 8.86 -11.96 15.21
N PRO A 90 7.66 -12.54 15.45
CA PRO A 90 6.39 -11.84 15.33
C PRO A 90 6.21 -10.84 16.48
N GLU A 91 6.11 -9.55 16.15
CA GLU A 91 5.67 -8.54 17.12
C GLU A 91 4.39 -7.85 16.62
N THR A 92 3.34 -8.15 17.37
CA THR A 92 2.19 -7.35 17.79
C THR A 92 1.73 -6.22 16.87
N ASP A 93 0.55 -6.42 16.29
CA ASP A 93 -0.27 -5.38 15.68
C ASP A 93 -0.72 -4.37 16.75
N ALA A 94 0.04 -3.29 16.89
CA ALA A 94 -0.35 -2.10 17.64
C ALA A 94 -0.58 -0.94 16.67
N GLN A 95 -1.86 -0.57 16.57
CA GLN A 95 -2.37 0.80 16.54
C GLN A 95 -1.93 1.71 15.39
N LYS A 96 -2.88 1.98 14.47
CA LYS A 96 -3.24 3.37 14.12
C LYS A 96 -4.62 3.44 13.45
N ALA A 97 -5.67 3.44 14.25
CA ALA A 97 -6.93 4.09 13.90
C ALA A 97 -6.92 5.45 14.62
N GLY A 98 -6.90 6.53 13.86
CA GLY A 98 -6.88 7.89 14.37
C GLY A 98 -8.27 8.51 14.50
N ASN A 99 -8.29 9.56 15.32
CA ASN A 99 -9.23 10.68 15.41
C ASN A 99 -10.51 10.53 16.24
N ASN A 100 -10.53 11.30 17.33
CA ASN A 100 -11.35 12.51 17.60
C ASN A 100 -11.35 12.68 19.13
N GLY A 101 -11.14 13.81 19.79
CA GLY A 101 -11.07 15.24 19.49
C GLY A 101 -11.27 15.97 20.84
N ALA A 102 -10.85 17.24 20.95
CA ALA A 102 -11.26 18.20 21.99
C ALA A 102 -10.85 17.86 23.45
N ASP A 103 -10.56 18.76 24.39
CA ASP A 103 -10.42 20.21 24.48
C ASP A 103 -9.89 20.46 25.92
N THR A 104 -8.98 21.42 26.09
CA THR A 104 -8.84 22.34 27.25
C THR A 104 -8.76 21.80 28.71
N GLN A 105 -7.62 22.06 29.39
CA GLN A 105 -7.49 23.10 30.44
C GLN A 105 -6.48 22.77 31.56
N LYS A 106 -5.45 23.64 31.65
CA LYS A 106 -4.84 24.26 32.85
C LYS A 106 -4.07 23.40 33.87
N ASN A 107 -2.76 23.50 33.68
CA ASN A 107 -1.68 23.46 34.66
C ASN A 107 -2.02 24.09 36.02
N ASN A 108 -1.80 23.33 37.10
CA ASN A 108 -1.71 23.86 38.46
C ASN A 108 -0.21 24.09 38.77
N SER A 109 0.13 25.33 39.11
CA SER A 109 1.46 25.72 39.60
C SER A 109 1.66 25.29 41.05
N THR A 110 2.79 24.66 41.32
CA THR A 110 3.37 24.50 42.65
C THR A 110 4.19 25.75 42.98
N ASN A 111 3.81 26.46 44.05
CA ASN A 111 4.73 26.96 45.07
C ASN A 111 3.95 27.29 46.34
#